data_AF-A0A527DBM5-F1
#
_entry.id   AF-A0A527DBM5-F1
#
_cell.length_a   1.000
_cell.length_b   1.000
_cell.length_c   1.000
_cell.angle_alpha   90.00
_cell.angle_beta   90.00
_cell.angle_gamma   90.00
#
_symmetry.space_group_name_H-M   'P 1'
#
loop_
_entity.id
_entity.type
_entity.pdbx_description
1 polymer ?
#
loop_
_entity_poly.entity_id
_entity_poly.type
_entity_poly.pdbx_seq_one_letter_code
_entity_poly.pdbx_strand_id
1 'polypeptide(L)'
;MRKTLLLAAVAAMALGAGPALAKKQLVIVVKGLDNPFFEAIHQGCEKWNKENASSEYECFYTGPASTSDEAGEAQIVQDMLSKADTVAMAISP
;
A
#
# COMPACT_ATOMS: atom_id res chain seq x y z
N MET A 1 25.97 39.99 -3.66
CA MET A 1 24.56 39.91 -4.08
C MET A 1 24.22 38.61 -4.81
N ARG A 2 24.91 38.23 -5.91
CA ARG A 2 24.63 36.94 -6.61
C ARG A 2 24.83 35.68 -5.75
N LYS A 3 25.87 35.64 -4.91
CA LYS A 3 26.12 34.51 -3.99
C LYS A 3 25.01 34.36 -2.93
N THR A 4 24.48 35.47 -2.43
CA THR A 4 23.42 35.48 -1.40
C THR A 4 22.07 34.98 -1.95
N LEU A 5 21.77 35.28 -3.22
CA LEU A 5 20.59 34.76 -3.92
C LEU A 5 20.67 33.24 -4.19
N LEU A 6 21.87 32.74 -4.51
CA LEU A 6 22.09 31.30 -4.70
C LEU A 6 21.89 30.51 -3.41
N LEU A 7 22.41 30.98 -2.27
CA LEU A 7 22.21 30.32 -0.97
C LEU A 7 20.74 30.29 -0.50
N ALA A 8 19.97 31.33 -0.80
CA ALA A 8 18.54 31.37 -0.47
C ALA A 8 17.73 30.35 -1.30
N ALA A 9 18.11 30.10 -2.56
CA ALA A 9 17.45 29.13 -3.43
C ALA A 9 17.68 27.68 -2.98
N VAL A 10 18.87 27.34 -2.44
CA VAL A 10 19.15 25.99 -1.92
C VAL A 10 18.42 25.73 -0.60
N ALA A 11 18.31 26.75 0.26
CA ALA A 11 17.56 26.64 1.50
C ALA A 11 16.07 26.37 1.26
N ALA A 12 15.46 27.02 0.25
CA ALA A 12 14.05 26.83 -0.11
C ALA A 12 13.73 25.42 -0.62
N MET A 13 14.67 24.72 -1.27
CA MET A 13 14.48 23.34 -1.74
C MET A 13 14.55 22.31 -0.59
N ALA A 14 15.29 22.62 0.49
CA ALA A 14 15.41 21.72 1.64
C ALA A 14 14.14 21.68 2.52
N LEU A 15 13.27 22.71 2.44
CA LEU A 15 12.00 22.77 3.18
C LEU A 15 10.84 22.03 2.48
N GLY A 16 11.01 21.61 1.22
CA GLY A 16 9.96 20.95 0.44
C GLY A 16 9.97 19.42 0.49
N ALA A 17 11.08 18.81 0.91
CA ALA A 17 11.24 17.37 1.02
C ALA A 17 11.03 16.91 2.48
N GLY A 18 9.82 17.08 2.99
CA GLY A 18 9.40 16.34 4.19
C GLY A 18 9.47 14.83 3.90
N PRO A 19 9.66 13.97 4.93
CA PRO A 19 9.58 12.54 4.72
C PRO A 19 8.24 12.22 4.06
N ALA A 20 8.27 11.55 2.91
CA ALA A 20 7.06 10.98 2.35
C ALA A 20 6.53 10.00 3.40
N LEU A 21 5.50 10.40 4.15
CA LEU A 21 4.85 9.52 5.10
C LEU A 21 4.34 8.33 4.28
N ALA A 22 4.86 7.14 4.56
CA ALA A 22 4.35 5.93 3.94
C ALA A 22 2.84 5.83 4.23
N LYS A 23 2.04 5.54 3.20
CA LYS A 23 0.60 5.39 3.35
C LYS A 23 0.29 4.21 4.26
N LYS A 24 -0.76 4.36 5.07
CA LYS A 24 -1.32 3.28 5.89
C LYS A 24 -2.00 2.27 4.97
N GLN A 25 -1.72 0.98 5.16
CA GLN A 25 -2.19 -0.09 4.30
C GLN A 25 -3.55 -0.64 4.79
N LEU A 26 -4.51 -0.67 3.87
CA LEU A 26 -5.76 -1.40 3.96
C LEU A 26 -5.58 -2.71 3.17
N VAL A 27 -5.31 -3.80 3.89
CA VAL A 27 -4.91 -5.06 3.27
C VAL A 27 -6.13 -5.92 2.95
N ILE A 28 -6.18 -6.48 1.75
CA ILE A 28 -7.12 -7.52 1.36
C ILE A 28 -6.32 -8.79 1.08
N VAL A 29 -6.54 -9.83 1.88
CA VAL A 29 -6.00 -11.17 1.68
C VAL A 29 -7.10 -12.06 1.13
N VAL A 30 -6.92 -12.60 -0.08
CA VAL A 30 -7.86 -13.54 -0.70
C VAL A 30 -7.33 -14.97 -0.66
N LYS A 31 -8.23 -15.95 -0.73
CA LYS A 31 -7.93 -17.39 -0.74
C LYS A 31 -6.87 -17.79 -1.77
N GLY A 32 -6.88 -17.17 -2.96
CA GLY A 32 -5.91 -17.51 -4.00
C GLY A 32 -6.01 -16.60 -5.22
N LEU A 33 -4.85 -16.26 -5.77
CA LEU A 33 -4.74 -15.39 -6.95
C LEU A 33 -5.13 -16.10 -8.26
N ASP A 34 -5.29 -17.42 -8.24
CA ASP A 34 -5.67 -18.26 -9.39
C ASP A 34 -7.18 -18.31 -9.67
N ASN A 35 -8.02 -17.60 -8.89
CA ASN A 35 -9.47 -17.60 -9.06
C ASN A 35 -10.00 -16.24 -9.58
N PRO A 36 -10.67 -16.22 -10.76
CA PRO A 36 -11.23 -14.99 -11.36
C PRO A 36 -12.23 -14.21 -10.49
N PHE A 37 -12.87 -14.86 -9.51
CA PHE A 37 -13.74 -14.16 -8.55
C PHE A 37 -12.98 -13.07 -7.79
N PHE A 38 -11.72 -13.31 -7.42
CA PHE A 38 -10.91 -12.36 -6.65
C PHE A 38 -10.28 -11.26 -7.51
N GLU A 39 -10.24 -11.42 -8.83
CA GLU A 39 -9.78 -10.38 -9.76
C GLU A 39 -10.71 -9.15 -9.73
N ALA A 40 -12.02 -9.34 -9.55
CA ALA A 40 -12.94 -8.22 -9.38
C ALA A 40 -12.62 -7.40 -8.11
N ILE A 41 -12.18 -8.06 -7.03
CA ILE A 41 -11.76 -7.41 -5.79
C ILE A 41 -10.45 -6.63 -6.03
N HIS A 42 -9.50 -7.23 -6.74
CA HIS A 42 -8.25 -6.57 -7.13
C HIS A 42 -8.51 -5.28 -7.93
N GLN A 43 -9.38 -5.35 -8.94
CA GLN A 43 -9.76 -4.18 -9.75
C GLN A 43 -10.43 -3.09 -8.92
N GLY A 44 -11.26 -3.47 -7.94
CA GLY A 44 -11.85 -2.54 -6.98
C GLY A 44 -10.78 -1.83 -6.15
N CYS A 45 -9.80 -2.58 -5.64
CA CYS A 45 -8.66 -2.06 -4.88
C CYS A 45 -7.83 -1.06 -5.71
N GLU A 46 -7.48 -1.42 -6.95
CA GLU A 46 -6.76 -0.54 -7.87
C GLU A 46 -7.57 0.72 -8.20
N LYS A 47 -8.87 0.59 -8.46
CA LYS A 47 -9.74 1.72 -8.77
C LYS A 47 -9.80 2.68 -7.59
N TRP A 48 -9.95 2.17 -6.37
CA TRP A 48 -9.95 3.00 -5.17
C TRP A 48 -8.62 3.74 -5.02
N ASN A 49 -7.47 3.07 -5.23
CA ASN A 49 -6.15 3.71 -5.20
C ASN A 49 -6.02 4.85 -6.22
N LYS A 50 -6.51 4.63 -7.44
CA LYS A 50 -6.52 5.64 -8.52
C LYS A 50 -7.41 6.84 -8.16
N GLU A 51 -8.60 6.59 -7.63
CA GLU A 51 -9.56 7.64 -7.28
C GLU A 51 -9.19 8.39 -5.98
N ASN A 52 -8.37 7.79 -5.11
CA ASN A 52 -8.02 8.32 -3.79
C ASN A 52 -6.50 8.51 -3.62
N ALA A 53 -5.80 8.95 -4.67
CA ALA A 53 -4.35 9.07 -4.67
C ALA A 53 -3.76 9.98 -3.56
N SER A 54 -4.53 10.96 -3.08
CA SER A 54 -4.16 11.87 -1.98
C SER A 54 -4.54 11.36 -0.58
N SER A 55 -5.19 10.19 -0.48
CA SER A 55 -5.54 9.59 0.80
C SER A 55 -4.30 9.24 1.62
N GLU A 56 -4.43 9.29 2.95
CA GLU A 56 -3.42 8.74 3.87
C GLU A 56 -3.35 7.20 3.81
N TYR A 57 -4.37 6.56 3.21
CA TYR A 57 -4.49 5.12 3.06
C TYR A 57 -4.18 4.66 1.64
N GLU A 58 -3.72 3.42 1.52
CA GLU A 58 -3.52 2.68 0.28
C GLU A 58 -4.15 1.30 0.42
N CYS A 59 -4.90 0.86 -0.60
CA CYS A 59 -5.41 -0.49 -0.67
C CYS A 59 -4.32 -1.43 -1.18
N PHE A 60 -4.06 -2.50 -0.44
CA PHE A 60 -3.07 -3.52 -0.79
C PHE A 60 -3.75 -4.88 -0.96
N TYR A 61 -3.71 -5.42 -2.17
CA TYR A 61 -4.31 -6.71 -2.51
C TYR A 61 -3.24 -7.80 -2.56
N THR A 62 -3.48 -8.91 -1.87
CA THR A 62 -2.57 -10.06 -1.82
C THR A 62 -3.31 -11.37 -1.53
N GLY A 63 -2.60 -12.48 -1.61
CA GLY A 63 -3.12 -13.84 -1.43
C GLY A 63 -2.07 -14.86 -1.89
N PRO A 64 -2.23 -16.14 -1.55
CA PRO A 64 -1.33 -17.17 -2.04
C PRO A 64 -1.54 -17.39 -3.55
N ALA A 65 -0.56 -18.02 -4.20
CA ALA A 65 -0.65 -18.27 -5.64
C ALA A 65 -1.79 -19.23 -6.01
N SER A 66 -2.17 -20.13 -5.10
CA SER A 66 -3.26 -21.10 -5.32
C SER A 66 -4.29 -21.07 -4.20
N THR A 67 -5.56 -21.21 -4.56
CA THR A 67 -6.69 -21.38 -3.65
C THR A 67 -6.62 -22.60 -2.72
N SER A 68 -5.70 -23.55 -2.96
CA SER A 68 -5.50 -24.73 -2.09
C SER A 68 -4.30 -24.58 -1.16
N ASP A 69 -3.73 -23.38 -1.02
CA ASP A 69 -2.57 -23.11 -0.18
C ASP A 69 -2.96 -22.32 1.08
N GLU A 70 -3.67 -22.98 1.99
CA GLU A 70 -4.14 -22.35 3.23
C GLU A 70 -2.98 -22.00 4.17
N ALA A 71 -1.88 -22.76 4.12
CA ALA A 71 -0.69 -22.47 4.89
C ALA A 71 0.01 -21.19 4.40
N GLY A 72 0.09 -21.01 3.08
CA GLY A 72 0.58 -19.78 2.46
C GLY A 72 -0.28 -18.58 2.83
N GLU A 73 -1.61 -18.71 2.82
CA GLU A 73 -2.51 -17.63 3.26
C GLU A 73 -2.27 -17.23 4.72
N ALA A 74 -2.16 -18.22 5.63
CA ALA A 74 -1.88 -17.96 7.03
C ALA A 74 -0.54 -17.23 7.24
N GLN A 75 0.50 -17.59 6.49
CA GLN A 75 1.79 -16.90 6.53
C GLN A 75 1.66 -15.46 6.02
N ILE A 76 0.94 -15.23 4.92
CA ILE A 76 0.70 -13.89 4.38
C ILE A 76 -0.02 -13.01 5.41
N VAL A 77 -1.06 -13.54 6.07
CA VAL A 77 -1.75 -12.83 7.15
C VAL A 77 -0.79 -12.48 8.29
N GLN A 78 0.02 -13.43 8.74
CA GLN A 78 1.01 -13.21 9.80
C GLN A 78 2.04 -12.13 9.41
N ASP A 79 2.51 -12.15 8.16
CA ASP A 79 3.45 -11.17 7.63
C ASP A 79 2.82 -9.79 7.59
N MET A 80 1.57 -9.66 7.13
CA MET A 80 0.87 -8.37 7.06
C MET A 80 0.57 -7.82 8.45
N LEU A 81 0.17 -8.66 9.42
CA LEU A 81 -0.01 -8.25 10.81
C LEU A 81 1.28 -7.74 11.47
N SER A 82 2.44 -8.21 11.03
CA SER A 82 3.73 -7.76 11.57
C SER A 82 4.14 -6.35 11.09
N LYS A 83 3.52 -5.84 10.03
CA LYS A 83 3.85 -4.54 9.46
C LYS A 83 3.16 -3.40 10.20
N ALA A 84 3.94 -2.41 10.63
CA ALA A 84 3.44 -1.27 11.40
C ALA A 84 2.48 -0.34 10.61
N ASP A 85 2.51 -0.39 9.28
CA ASP A 85 1.64 0.39 8.39
C ASP A 85 0.33 -0.33 8.06
N THR A 86 0.16 -1.62 8.40
CA THR A 86 -1.11 -2.32 8.22
C THR A 86 -2.09 -1.88 9.29
N VAL A 87 -3.13 -1.15 8.89
CA VAL A 87 -4.11 -0.56 9.83
C VAL A 87 -5.48 -1.23 9.78
N ALA A 88 -5.76 -1.96 8.69
CA ALA A 88 -6.95 -2.79 8.56
C ALA A 88 -6.64 -3.98 7.64
N MET A 89 -7.34 -5.09 7.87
CA MET A 89 -7.21 -6.28 7.04
C MET A 89 -8.58 -6.95 6.85
N ALA A 90 -8.92 -7.26 5.61
CA ALA A 90 -10.02 -8.13 5.24
C ALA A 90 -9.46 -9.46 4.71
N ILE A 91 -9.97 -10.57 5.22
CA ILE A 91 -9.53 -11.92 4.86
C ILE A 91 -10.72 -12.65 4.24
N SER A 92 -10.52 -13.20 3.04
CA SER A 92 -11.52 -13.98 2.31
C SER A 92 -10.98 -15.37 1.98
N PRO A 93 -11.06 -16.32 2.93
CA PRO A 93 -10.50 -17.67 2.79
C PRO A 93 -11.35 -18.60 1.91
#